data_AF-A0A353JZP4-F1
#
_entry.id   AF-A0A353JZP4-F1
#
_cell.length_a   1.000
_cell.length_b   1.000
_cell.length_c   1.000
_cell.angle_alpha   90.00
_cell.angle_beta   90.00
_cell.angle_gamma   90.00
#
_symmetry.space_group_name_H-M   'P 1'
#
loop_
_entity.id
_entity.type
_entity.pdbx_description
1 polymer ?
#
loop_
_entity_poly.entity_id
_entity_poly.type
_entity_poly.pdbx_seq_one_letter_code
_entity_poly.pdbx_strand_id
1 'polypeptide(L)'
;MVFSIVVIIISICIGIGMWLYIKKQDNASISDINNQKNQNEVEKPNSILDMAKQKLSIDDISNGVITLENYKKRSILLKIKNSDFNMLSEESQEVTENILRQLALSLQYDVSFYSTTRVIDTSKPLIKAKQVLNNTDNQAIQRYAINYINTFDSIMTANHIAEREDYIILTYTGDMKQSVKELERRAAQFITVLKKINTKCELVSTEGIINLIYHDLNRNDYFNPSKSIKLGALDLYVGHNKKEAK
;
A
#
# COMPACT_ATOMS: atom_id res chain seq x y z
N MET A 1 -1.14 64.84 21.62
CA MET A 1 -2.33 64.30 22.33
C MET A 1 -3.44 63.88 21.38
N VAL A 2 -3.89 64.73 20.45
CA VAL A 2 -4.96 64.41 19.48
C VAL A 2 -4.63 63.20 18.60
N PHE A 3 -3.40 63.11 18.08
CA PHE A 3 -2.96 61.99 17.24
C PHE A 3 -3.01 60.63 17.97
N SER A 4 -2.60 60.59 19.24
CA SER A 4 -2.62 59.36 20.05
C SER A 4 -4.05 58.86 20.31
N ILE A 5 -5.01 59.77 20.46
CA ILE A 5 -6.43 59.42 20.65
C ILE A 5 -7.01 58.81 19.37
N VAL A 6 -6.63 59.33 18.20
CA VAL A 6 -7.08 58.81 16.90
C VAL A 6 -6.58 57.37 16.66
N VAL A 7 -5.33 57.07 17.01
CA VAL A 7 -4.76 55.72 16.86
C VAL A 7 -5.48 54.69 17.76
N ILE A 8 -5.86 55.09 18.97
CA ILE A 8 -6.60 54.21 19.91
C ILE A 8 -8.00 53.88 19.37
N ILE A 9 -8.69 54.86 18.80
CA ILE A 9 -10.04 54.66 18.22
C ILE A 9 -9.97 53.70 17.02
N ILE A 10 -8.95 53.85 16.15
CA ILE A 10 -8.75 52.96 15.00
C ILE A 10 -8.49 51.51 15.46
N SER A 11 -7.68 51.31 16.52
CA SER A 11 -7.43 49.99 17.08
C SER A 11 -8.71 49.30 17.59
N ILE A 12 -9.63 50.06 18.21
CA ILE A 12 -10.89 49.53 18.71
C ILE A 12 -11.83 49.18 17.55
N CYS A 13 -11.90 50.02 16.51
CA CYS A 13 -12.68 49.73 15.31
C CYS A 13 -12.20 48.47 14.58
N ILE A 14 -10.89 48.25 14.49
CA ILE A 14 -10.32 47.02 13.89
C ILE A 14 -10.68 45.79 14.75
N GLY A 15 -10.59 45.89 16.07
CA GLY A 15 -10.97 44.79 16.97
C GLY A 15 -12.44 44.39 16.86
N ILE A 16 -13.35 45.37 16.79
CA ILE A 16 -14.79 45.13 16.62
C ILE A 16 -15.10 44.55 15.24
N GLY A 17 -14.43 45.05 14.19
CA GLY A 17 -14.55 44.53 12.83
C GLY A 17 -14.10 43.08 12.72
N MET A 18 -12.96 42.73 13.34
CA MET A 18 -12.44 41.37 13.39
C MET A 18 -13.39 40.42 14.13
N TRP A 19 -13.97 40.87 15.24
CA TRP A 19 -14.92 40.07 16.03
C TRP A 19 -16.22 39.79 15.26
N LEU A 20 -16.75 40.78 14.53
CA LEU A 20 -17.94 40.60 13.69
C LEU A 20 -17.65 39.69 12.49
N TYR A 21 -16.45 39.76 11.91
CA TYR A 21 -16.04 38.89 10.82
C TYR A 21 -15.98 37.42 11.25
N ILE A 22 -15.36 37.13 12.40
CA ILE A 22 -15.29 35.78 12.97
C ILE A 22 -16.70 35.25 13.29
N LYS A 23 -17.57 36.07 13.90
CA LYS A 23 -18.95 35.65 14.20
C LYS A 23 -19.78 35.34 12.95
N LYS A 24 -19.51 36.02 11.82
CA LYS A 24 -20.15 35.74 10.54
C LYS A 24 -19.61 34.45 9.90
N GLN A 25 -18.32 34.15 10.06
CA GLN A 25 -17.69 32.92 9.60
C GLN A 25 -18.18 31.69 10.39
N ASP A 26 -18.30 31.81 11.72
CA ASP A 26 -18.83 30.75 12.57
C ASP A 26 -20.30 30.43 12.25
N ASN A 27 -21.13 31.45 12.00
CA ASN A 27 -22.54 31.23 11.63
C ASN A 27 -22.71 30.64 10.22
N ALA A 28 -21.82 30.95 9.27
CA ALA A 28 -21.81 30.34 7.94
C ALA A 28 -21.35 28.87 7.99
N SER A 29 -20.32 28.56 8.80
CA SER A 29 -19.91 27.18 9.04
C SER A 29 -20.98 26.35 9.77
N ILE A 30 -21.73 26.93 10.72
CA ILE A 30 -22.80 26.21 11.44
C ILE A 30 -24.03 25.97 10.55
N SER A 31 -24.37 26.86 9.61
CA SER A 31 -25.46 26.62 8.65
C SER A 31 -25.12 25.52 7.63
N ASP A 32 -23.86 25.42 7.22
CA ASP A 32 -23.41 24.36 6.30
C ASP A 32 -23.33 23.00 7.00
N ILE A 33 -22.96 22.96 8.29
CA ILE A 33 -22.97 21.74 9.12
C ILE A 33 -24.40 21.22 9.36
N ASN A 34 -25.37 22.11 9.59
CA ASN A 34 -26.76 21.69 9.84
C ASN A 34 -27.50 21.24 8.57
N ASN A 35 -27.15 21.78 7.38
CA ASN A 35 -27.69 21.29 6.12
C ASN A 35 -27.12 19.91 5.70
N GLN A 36 -25.88 19.58 6.10
CA GLN A 36 -25.32 18.23 5.92
C GLN A 36 -25.86 17.20 6.92
N LYS A 37 -26.48 17.63 8.04
CA LYS A 37 -27.01 16.74 9.08
C LYS A 37 -28.40 16.18 8.75
N ASN A 38 -29.15 16.80 7.83
CA ASN A 38 -30.49 16.37 7.42
C ASN A 38 -30.51 15.52 6.12
N GLN A 39 -29.35 15.22 5.52
CA GLN A 39 -29.25 14.35 4.34
C GLN A 39 -28.35 13.12 4.54
N ASN A 40 -27.82 12.91 5.74
CA ASN A 40 -26.93 11.80 6.05
C ASN A 40 -27.54 10.94 7.17
N GLU A 41 -28.62 10.23 6.84
CA GLU A 41 -28.98 9.01 7.55
C GLU A 41 -27.97 7.93 7.13
N VAL A 42 -26.79 7.97 7.75
CA VAL A 42 -25.70 7.02 7.48
C VAL A 42 -26.06 5.70 8.15
N GLU A 43 -26.41 4.72 7.34
CA GLU A 43 -26.39 3.31 7.72
C GLU A 43 -25.04 3.01 8.40
N LYS A 44 -25.08 2.44 9.60
CA LYS A 44 -23.88 2.03 10.35
C LYS A 44 -23.02 1.13 9.45
N PRO A 45 -21.74 1.47 9.19
CA PRO A 45 -20.90 0.66 8.33
C PRO A 45 -20.52 -0.64 9.05
N ASN A 46 -20.90 -1.77 8.46
CA ASN A 46 -20.65 -3.11 9.01
C ASN A 46 -19.28 -3.69 8.61
N SER A 47 -18.32 -2.88 8.14
CA SER A 47 -17.04 -3.41 7.63
C SER A 47 -15.85 -2.49 7.89
N ILE A 48 -14.74 -3.10 8.31
CA ILE A 48 -13.41 -2.50 8.50
C ILE A 48 -12.91 -1.83 7.19
N LEU A 49 -13.38 -2.29 6.04
CA LEU A 49 -13.11 -1.70 4.73
C LEU A 49 -13.63 -0.26 4.60
N ASP A 50 -14.80 0.06 5.18
CA ASP A 50 -15.40 1.38 5.02
C ASP A 50 -14.69 2.44 5.88
N MET A 51 -14.15 2.03 7.04
CA MET A 51 -13.28 2.90 7.85
C MET A 51 -11.92 3.14 7.20
N ALA A 52 -11.35 2.14 6.52
CA ALA A 52 -10.11 2.29 5.77
C ALA A 52 -10.29 3.20 4.55
N LYS A 53 -11.40 3.07 3.82
CA LYS A 53 -11.78 3.95 2.70
C LYS A 53 -11.89 5.42 3.13
N GLN A 54 -12.61 5.68 4.23
CA GLN A 54 -12.83 7.04 4.73
C GLN A 54 -11.55 7.74 5.22
N LYS A 55 -10.57 7.00 5.75
CA LYS A 55 -9.33 7.58 6.30
C LYS A 55 -8.19 7.71 5.28
N LEU A 56 -8.22 6.93 4.19
CA LEU A 56 -7.16 6.90 3.16
C LEU A 56 -7.57 7.55 1.82
N SER A 57 -8.83 7.99 1.67
CA SER A 57 -9.37 8.53 0.40
C SER A 57 -9.18 7.59 -0.80
N ILE A 58 -9.12 6.28 -0.53
CA ILE A 58 -9.08 5.22 -1.55
C ILE A 58 -10.53 4.80 -1.80
N ASP A 59 -11.00 5.02 -3.02
CA ASP A 59 -12.38 4.73 -3.44
C ASP A 59 -12.53 3.24 -3.75
N ASP A 60 -11.62 2.72 -4.60
CA ASP A 60 -11.64 1.33 -5.05
C ASP A 60 -10.23 0.79 -5.35
N ILE A 61 -10.05 -0.51 -5.15
CA ILE A 61 -8.87 -1.27 -5.56
C ILE A 61 -9.37 -2.46 -6.39
N SER A 62 -9.32 -2.34 -7.71
CA SER A 62 -9.77 -3.36 -8.64
C SER A 62 -8.76 -3.56 -9.77
N ASN A 63 -8.61 -4.82 -10.22
CA ASN A 63 -7.67 -5.22 -11.28
C ASN A 63 -6.22 -4.70 -11.12
N GLY A 64 -5.71 -4.62 -9.89
CA GLY A 64 -4.35 -4.11 -9.60
C GLY A 64 -4.19 -2.59 -9.72
N VAL A 65 -5.30 -1.85 -9.86
CA VAL A 65 -5.33 -0.39 -9.95
C VAL A 65 -5.99 0.19 -8.72
N ILE A 66 -5.33 1.19 -8.11
CA ILE A 66 -5.85 1.97 -6.99
C ILE A 66 -6.52 3.21 -7.56
N THR A 67 -7.79 3.43 -7.21
CA THR A 67 -8.55 4.64 -7.56
C THR A 67 -8.76 5.48 -6.31
N LEU A 68 -8.38 6.76 -6.37
CA LEU A 68 -8.58 7.70 -5.24
C LEU A 68 -9.83 8.57 -5.47
N GLU A 69 -10.54 8.84 -4.38
CA GLU A 69 -11.91 9.39 -4.29
C GLU A 69 -12.08 10.80 -4.91
N ASN A 70 -10.99 11.48 -5.25
CA ASN A 70 -11.03 12.76 -5.99
C ASN A 70 -11.04 12.58 -7.53
N TYR A 71 -11.53 11.43 -8.02
CA TYR A 71 -11.93 11.03 -9.38
C TYR A 71 -11.00 11.30 -10.58
N LYS A 72 -9.73 11.65 -10.35
CA LYS A 72 -8.80 11.87 -11.48
C LYS A 72 -7.53 11.09 -11.38
N LYS A 73 -7.27 10.40 -10.26
CA LYS A 73 -6.01 9.71 -10.02
C LYS A 73 -6.21 8.21 -9.97
N ARG A 74 -5.49 7.51 -10.84
CA ARG A 74 -5.32 6.07 -10.76
C ARG A 74 -3.85 5.74 -10.64
N SER A 75 -3.56 4.74 -9.82
CA SER A 75 -2.19 4.32 -9.57
C SER A 75 -2.04 2.82 -9.71
N ILE A 76 -0.90 2.39 -10.22
CA ILE A 76 -0.48 0.98 -10.19
C ILE A 76 0.82 0.86 -9.42
N LEU A 77 1.00 -0.31 -8.79
CA LEU A 77 2.21 -0.63 -8.05
C LEU A 77 3.04 -1.65 -8.82
N LEU A 78 4.34 -1.37 -8.93
CA LEU A 78 5.35 -2.32 -9.38
C LEU A 78 6.21 -2.71 -8.19
N LYS A 79 6.41 -4.01 -7.99
CA LYS A 79 7.35 -4.52 -7.00
C LYS A 79 8.71 -4.74 -7.65
N ILE A 80 9.74 -4.14 -7.07
CA ILE A 80 11.13 -4.35 -7.45
C ILE A 80 11.71 -5.41 -6.52
N LYS A 81 12.33 -6.45 -7.10
CA LYS A 81 13.20 -7.34 -6.33
C LYS A 81 14.63 -6.84 -6.47
N ASN A 82 15.17 -6.33 -5.36
CA ASN A 82 16.48 -5.72 -5.34
C ASN A 82 17.57 -6.75 -5.67
N SER A 83 18.49 -6.36 -6.56
CA SER A 83 19.81 -6.98 -6.71
C SER A 83 20.80 -6.08 -5.97
N ASP A 84 21.73 -6.66 -5.22
CA ASP A 84 22.70 -5.84 -4.47
C ASP A 84 23.64 -5.13 -5.46
N PHE A 85 23.40 -3.84 -5.69
CA PHE A 85 24.17 -3.01 -6.61
C PHE A 85 25.66 -3.00 -6.23
N ASN A 86 25.98 -3.03 -4.94
CA ASN A 86 27.36 -3.00 -4.46
C ASN A 86 28.09 -4.33 -4.72
N MET A 87 27.36 -5.41 -5.00
CA MET A 87 27.93 -6.70 -5.39
C MET A 87 28.22 -6.82 -6.88
N LEU A 88 27.82 -5.83 -7.69
CA LEU A 88 28.12 -5.80 -9.12
C LEU A 88 29.58 -5.38 -9.36
N SER A 89 30.15 -5.78 -10.50
CA SER A 89 31.43 -5.24 -10.95
C SER A 89 31.32 -3.75 -11.28
N GLU A 90 32.42 -3.01 -11.22
CA GLU A 90 32.45 -1.56 -11.55
C GLU A 90 31.87 -1.28 -12.95
N GLU A 91 32.21 -2.08 -13.95
CA GLU A 91 31.64 -1.97 -15.30
C GLU A 91 30.11 -2.18 -15.30
N SER A 92 29.61 -3.16 -14.54
CA SER A 92 28.16 -3.42 -14.44
C SER A 92 27.44 -2.31 -13.67
N GLN A 93 28.09 -1.72 -12.66
CA GLN A 93 27.59 -0.57 -11.93
C GLN A 93 27.46 0.64 -12.85
N GLU A 94 28.48 0.96 -13.64
CA GLU A 94 28.45 2.08 -14.59
C GLU A 94 27.34 1.91 -15.64
N VAL A 95 27.19 0.71 -16.21
CA VAL A 95 26.10 0.40 -17.14
C VAL A 95 24.74 0.60 -16.47
N THR A 96 24.59 0.12 -15.23
CA THR A 96 23.35 0.26 -14.46
C THR A 96 23.04 1.72 -14.17
N GLU A 97 24.01 2.52 -13.72
CA GLU A 97 23.87 3.95 -13.48
C GLU A 97 23.47 4.71 -14.74
N ASN A 98 24.10 4.42 -15.87
CA ASN A 98 23.80 5.06 -17.13
C ASN A 98 22.37 4.74 -17.60
N ILE A 99 21.90 3.50 -17.41
CA ILE A 99 20.53 3.11 -17.74
C ILE A 99 19.52 3.79 -16.79
N LEU A 100 19.78 3.80 -15.49
CA LEU A 100 18.91 4.46 -14.51
C LEU A 100 18.85 5.97 -14.71
N ARG A 101 19.97 6.61 -15.08
CA ARG A 101 20.03 8.03 -15.44
C ARG A 101 19.14 8.33 -16.64
N GLN A 102 19.25 7.51 -17.70
CA GLN A 102 18.39 7.65 -18.88
C GLN A 102 16.91 7.43 -18.54
N LEU A 103 16.60 6.46 -17.68
CA LEU A 103 15.24 6.25 -17.19
C LEU A 103 14.71 7.49 -16.48
N ALA A 104 15.46 8.03 -15.51
CA ALA A 104 15.08 9.21 -14.74
C ALA A 104 14.81 10.42 -15.64
N LEU A 105 15.67 10.66 -16.64
CA LEU A 105 15.49 11.73 -17.63
C LEU A 105 14.26 11.52 -18.53
N SER A 106 13.84 10.27 -18.75
CA SER A 106 12.67 9.94 -19.58
C SER A 106 11.34 10.11 -18.86
N LEU A 107 11.34 10.31 -17.53
CA LEU A 107 10.12 10.45 -16.75
C LEU A 107 9.49 11.82 -16.99
N GLN A 108 8.30 11.81 -17.59
CA GLN A 108 7.48 13.00 -17.85
C GLN A 108 6.19 12.98 -17.02
N TYR A 109 6.16 12.21 -15.94
CA TYR A 109 4.97 11.92 -15.16
C TYR A 109 5.33 11.60 -13.71
N ASP A 110 4.31 11.64 -12.84
CA ASP A 110 4.46 11.40 -11.41
C ASP A 110 4.83 9.94 -11.13
N VAL A 111 6.02 9.75 -10.57
CA VAL A 111 6.53 8.47 -10.09
C VAL A 111 6.95 8.63 -8.64
N SER A 112 6.45 7.77 -7.77
CA SER A 112 6.83 7.72 -6.37
C SER A 112 7.50 6.39 -6.04
N PHE A 113 8.50 6.42 -5.18
CA PHE A 113 9.16 5.23 -4.67
C PHE A 113 8.74 5.00 -3.22
N TYR A 114 8.46 3.75 -2.87
CA TYR A 114 8.04 3.36 -1.55
C TYR A 114 8.80 2.10 -1.13
N SER A 115 9.40 2.13 0.06
CA SER A 115 10.16 1.01 0.61
C SER A 115 9.57 0.66 1.97
N THR A 116 9.38 -0.63 2.21
CA THR A 116 8.90 -1.13 3.49
C THR A 116 9.68 -2.37 3.91
N THR A 117 9.74 -2.63 5.21
CA THR A 117 10.36 -3.83 5.76
C THR A 117 9.27 -4.82 6.12
N ARG A 118 9.33 -6.02 5.56
CA ARG A 118 8.36 -7.09 5.79
C ARG A 118 9.03 -8.28 6.43
N VAL A 119 8.41 -8.84 7.47
CA VAL A 119 8.92 -10.08 8.08
C VAL A 119 8.84 -11.22 7.06
N ILE A 120 9.91 -12.00 6.95
CA ILE A 120 9.97 -13.10 5.99
C ILE A 120 8.92 -14.15 6.34
N ASP A 121 8.01 -14.42 5.40
CA ASP A 121 7.03 -15.51 5.51
C ASP A 121 7.66 -16.84 5.06
N THR A 122 8.05 -17.67 6.03
CA THR A 122 8.64 -18.99 5.81
C THR A 122 7.61 -20.12 5.66
N SER A 123 6.31 -19.81 5.69
CA SER A 123 5.24 -20.82 5.67
C SER A 123 5.27 -21.71 4.43
N LYS A 124 5.57 -21.14 3.25
CA LYS A 124 5.64 -21.90 1.99
C LYS A 124 6.79 -22.93 1.99
N PRO A 125 8.05 -22.56 2.28
CA PRO A 125 9.14 -23.52 2.49
C PRO A 125 8.80 -24.60 3.52
N LEU A 126 8.20 -24.22 4.66
CA LEU A 126 7.82 -25.16 5.72
C LEU A 126 6.80 -26.20 5.27
N ILE A 127 5.76 -25.79 4.53
CA ILE A 127 4.76 -26.72 3.97
C ILE A 127 5.42 -27.73 3.03
N LYS A 128 6.31 -27.26 2.14
CA LYS A 128 7.05 -28.16 1.23
C LYS A 128 7.95 -29.14 1.97
N ALA A 129 8.67 -28.66 3.00
CA ALA A 129 9.53 -29.52 3.81
C ALA A 129 8.71 -30.59 4.56
N LYS A 130 7.54 -30.23 5.09
CA LYS A 130 6.60 -31.18 5.73
C LYS A 130 6.06 -32.22 4.73
N GLN A 131 5.77 -31.81 3.49
CA GLN A 131 5.36 -32.75 2.43
C GLN A 131 6.47 -33.75 2.08
N VAL A 132 7.72 -33.31 1.97
CA VAL A 132 8.87 -34.18 1.72
C VAL A 132 9.08 -35.17 2.87
N LEU A 133 8.94 -34.71 4.11
CA LEU A 133 9.05 -35.53 5.31
C LEU A 133 8.03 -36.69 5.30
N ASN A 134 6.79 -36.42 4.90
CA ASN A 134 5.71 -37.41 4.88
C ASN A 134 5.79 -38.40 3.71
N ASN A 135 6.53 -38.08 2.65
CA ASN A 135 6.54 -38.83 1.39
C ASN A 135 7.86 -39.57 1.14
N THR A 136 8.80 -39.58 2.09
CA THR A 136 10.13 -40.17 1.92
C THR A 136 10.44 -41.15 3.05
N ASP A 137 10.87 -42.37 2.69
CA ASP A 137 11.30 -43.40 3.65
C ASP A 137 12.80 -43.34 4.00
N ASN A 138 13.57 -42.50 3.29
CA ASN A 138 14.99 -42.33 3.54
C ASN A 138 15.23 -41.52 4.82
N GLN A 139 15.78 -42.18 5.85
CA GLN A 139 16.06 -41.60 7.16
C GLN A 139 17.01 -40.38 7.11
N ALA A 140 17.96 -40.32 6.18
CA ALA A 140 18.85 -39.16 6.06
C ALA A 140 18.09 -37.92 5.56
N ILE A 141 17.18 -38.12 4.59
CA ILE A 141 16.33 -37.04 4.06
C ILE A 141 15.34 -36.58 5.12
N GLN A 142 14.76 -37.49 5.90
CA GLN A 142 13.87 -37.14 7.01
C GLN A 142 14.59 -36.29 8.07
N ARG A 143 15.80 -36.68 8.49
CA ARG A 143 16.62 -35.91 9.44
C ARG A 143 16.95 -34.52 8.90
N TYR A 144 17.32 -34.42 7.62
CA TYR A 144 17.56 -33.12 6.98
C TYR A 144 16.30 -32.27 6.96
N ALA A 145 15.14 -32.82 6.58
CA ALA A 145 13.87 -32.12 6.55
C ALA A 145 13.44 -31.62 7.94
N ILE A 146 13.65 -32.41 9.00
CA ILE A 146 13.39 -32.00 10.38
C ILE A 146 14.28 -30.83 10.79
N ASN A 147 15.58 -30.90 10.52
CA ASN A 147 16.50 -29.79 10.81
C ASN A 147 16.12 -28.53 10.04
N TYR A 148 15.78 -28.68 8.75
CA TYR A 148 15.31 -27.59 7.90
C TYR A 148 14.05 -26.94 8.48
N ILE A 149 13.05 -27.72 8.89
CA ILE A 149 11.83 -27.22 9.53
C ILE A 149 12.17 -26.43 10.80
N ASN A 150 12.97 -27.00 11.69
CA ASN A 150 13.35 -26.35 12.96
C ASN A 150 14.09 -25.03 12.73
N THR A 151 14.98 -24.96 11.74
CA THR A 151 15.69 -23.72 11.39
C THR A 151 14.71 -22.64 10.90
N PHE A 152 13.81 -22.98 9.98
CA PHE A 152 12.84 -22.03 9.44
C PHE A 152 11.78 -21.60 10.47
N ASP A 153 11.41 -22.49 11.39
CA ASP A 153 10.50 -22.19 12.51
C ASP A 153 11.19 -21.27 13.53
N SER A 154 12.47 -21.51 13.80
CA SER A 154 13.29 -20.63 14.65
C SER A 154 13.45 -19.24 14.03
N ILE A 155 13.68 -19.16 12.71
CA ILE A 155 13.74 -17.89 11.97
C ILE A 155 12.41 -17.13 12.05
N MET A 156 11.29 -17.85 11.96
CA MET A 156 9.94 -17.27 12.04
C MET A 156 9.64 -16.75 13.45
N THR A 157 10.01 -17.51 14.48
CA THR A 157 9.70 -17.21 15.89
C THR A 157 10.64 -16.17 16.48
N ALA A 158 11.89 -16.09 16.01
CA ALA A 158 12.89 -15.15 16.52
C ALA A 158 12.67 -13.68 16.10
N ASN A 159 11.60 -13.37 15.36
CA ASN A 159 11.06 -12.02 15.14
C ASN A 159 12.05 -10.94 14.64
N HIS A 160 13.14 -11.25 13.91
CA HIS A 160 14.10 -10.19 13.49
C HIS A 160 14.57 -10.27 12.03
N ILE A 161 14.11 -11.23 11.24
CA ILE A 161 14.51 -11.33 9.84
C ILE A 161 13.43 -10.68 8.98
N ALA A 162 13.62 -9.39 8.72
CA ALA A 162 12.81 -8.60 7.81
C ALA A 162 13.52 -8.44 6.46
N GLU A 163 12.80 -8.68 5.37
CA GLU A 163 13.22 -8.37 4.02
C GLU A 163 12.70 -6.97 3.66
N ARG A 164 13.56 -6.15 3.07
CA ARG A 164 13.15 -4.86 2.50
C ARG A 164 12.47 -5.13 1.15
N GLU A 165 11.24 -4.67 1.01
CA GLU A 165 10.48 -4.69 -0.23
C GLU A 165 10.39 -3.27 -0.80
N ASP A 166 10.77 -3.12 -2.07
CA ASP A 166 10.78 -1.85 -2.78
C ASP A 166 9.68 -1.82 -3.84
N TYR A 167 8.96 -0.70 -3.90
CA TYR A 167 7.83 -0.49 -4.78
C TYR A 167 7.97 0.82 -5.57
N ILE A 168 7.51 0.80 -6.82
CA ILE A 168 7.29 1.98 -7.64
C ILE A 168 5.79 2.19 -7.77
N ILE A 169 5.33 3.39 -7.46
CA ILE A 169 3.95 3.82 -7.61
C ILE A 169 3.89 4.73 -8.82
N LEU A 170 3.22 4.27 -9.87
CA LEU A 170 2.97 5.05 -11.08
C LEU A 170 1.59 5.66 -10.97
N THR A 171 1.48 6.98 -11.06
CA THR A 171 0.19 7.68 -10.97
C THR A 171 -0.16 8.34 -12.29
N TYR A 172 -1.43 8.24 -12.67
CA TYR A 172 -1.99 8.91 -13.82
C TYR A 172 -3.10 9.84 -13.34
N THR A 173 -2.97 11.12 -13.69
CA THR A 173 -3.99 12.13 -13.45
C THR A 173 -4.64 12.50 -14.79
N GLY A 174 -5.93 12.20 -15.02
CA GLY A 174 -6.58 12.53 -16.29
C GLY A 174 -7.85 11.72 -16.61
N ASP A 175 -8.11 11.48 -17.89
CA ASP A 175 -9.27 10.71 -18.35
C ASP A 175 -9.23 9.26 -17.85
N MET A 176 -10.32 8.84 -17.20
CA MET A 176 -10.45 7.52 -16.61
C MET A 176 -10.47 6.42 -17.67
N LYS A 177 -10.99 6.64 -18.88
CA LYS A 177 -11.05 5.57 -19.89
C LYS A 177 -9.67 5.17 -20.40
N GLN A 178 -8.76 6.14 -20.54
CA GLN A 178 -7.40 5.90 -21.05
C GLN A 178 -6.37 5.61 -19.95
N SER A 179 -6.68 5.97 -18.70
CA SER A 179 -5.76 5.84 -17.56
C SER A 179 -5.11 4.46 -17.42
N VAL A 180 -5.88 3.37 -17.50
CA VAL A 180 -5.36 2.00 -17.32
C VAL A 180 -4.34 1.66 -18.41
N LYS A 181 -4.67 1.95 -19.67
CA LYS A 181 -3.78 1.70 -20.81
C LYS A 181 -2.48 2.51 -20.72
N GLU A 182 -2.56 3.77 -20.30
CA GLU A 182 -1.38 4.60 -20.09
C GLU A 182 -0.54 4.11 -18.90
N LEU A 183 -1.16 3.70 -17.81
CA LEU A 183 -0.47 3.13 -16.65
C LEU A 183 0.24 1.82 -17.04
N GLU A 184 -0.43 0.92 -17.75
CA GLU A 184 0.17 -0.33 -18.26
C GLU A 184 1.34 -0.06 -19.21
N ARG A 185 1.21 0.93 -20.11
CA ARG A 185 2.30 1.36 -21.00
C ARG A 185 3.51 1.86 -20.21
N ARG A 186 3.29 2.69 -19.19
CA ARG A 186 4.35 3.19 -18.29
C ARG A 186 4.98 2.05 -17.50
N ALA A 187 4.19 1.13 -16.98
CA ALA A 187 4.70 -0.06 -16.30
C ALA A 187 5.57 -0.94 -17.21
N ALA A 188 5.14 -1.19 -18.44
CA ALA A 188 5.90 -1.95 -19.41
C ALA A 188 7.26 -1.29 -19.73
N GLN A 189 7.30 0.05 -19.81
CA GLN A 189 8.55 0.80 -19.96
C GLN A 189 9.50 0.54 -18.78
N PHE A 190 9.01 0.67 -17.55
CA PHE A 190 9.80 0.39 -16.34
C PHE A 190 10.30 -1.06 -16.30
N ILE A 191 9.43 -2.03 -16.53
CA ILE A 191 9.79 -3.46 -16.52
C ILE A 191 10.85 -3.75 -17.58
N THR A 192 10.72 -3.19 -18.78
CA THR A 192 11.68 -3.38 -19.87
C THR A 192 13.05 -2.81 -19.53
N VAL A 193 13.09 -1.60 -18.95
CA VAL A 193 14.35 -0.95 -18.56
C VAL A 193 15.02 -1.68 -17.40
N LEU A 194 14.27 -2.01 -16.35
CA LEU A 194 14.81 -2.73 -15.18
C LEU A 194 15.29 -4.14 -15.54
N LYS A 195 14.66 -4.79 -16.52
CA LYS A 195 15.13 -6.08 -17.04
C LYS A 195 16.53 -5.99 -17.68
N LYS A 196 16.90 -4.86 -18.29
CA LYS A 196 18.23 -4.66 -18.90
C LYS A 196 19.36 -4.66 -17.87
N ILE A 197 19.07 -4.20 -16.65
CA ILE A 197 20.02 -4.20 -15.52
C ILE A 197 19.89 -5.45 -14.65
N ASN A 198 19.25 -6.50 -15.17
CA ASN A 198 19.00 -7.77 -14.48
C ASN A 198 18.18 -7.64 -13.17
N THR A 199 17.41 -6.57 -13.04
CA THR A 199 16.53 -6.34 -11.88
C THR A 199 15.13 -6.85 -12.20
N LYS A 200 14.58 -7.70 -11.34
CA LYS A 200 13.22 -8.24 -11.53
C LYS A 200 12.19 -7.21 -11.07
N CYS A 201 11.23 -6.92 -11.93
CA CYS A 201 10.14 -6.00 -11.68
C CYS A 201 8.82 -6.66 -12.08
N GLU A 202 7.85 -6.68 -11.18
CA GLU A 202 6.56 -7.35 -11.38
C GLU A 202 5.39 -6.42 -11.02
N LEU A 203 4.29 -6.51 -11.77
CA LEU A 203 3.06 -5.78 -11.45
C LEU A 203 2.40 -6.40 -10.22
N VAL A 204 2.03 -5.58 -9.25
CA VAL A 204 1.37 -6.04 -8.02
C VAL A 204 -0.12 -6.27 -8.30
N SER A 205 -0.61 -7.47 -7.94
CA SER A 205 -2.04 -7.79 -8.05
C SER A 205 -2.89 -7.07 -7.00
N THR A 206 -4.21 -7.01 -7.20
CA THR A 206 -5.16 -6.47 -6.22
C THR A 206 -4.94 -7.02 -4.81
N GLU A 207 -4.77 -8.34 -4.70
CA GLU A 207 -4.45 -9.03 -3.44
C GLU A 207 -3.14 -8.54 -2.82
N GLY A 208 -2.10 -8.39 -3.64
CA GLY A 208 -0.81 -7.87 -3.19
C GLY A 208 -0.93 -6.45 -2.63
N ILE A 209 -1.73 -5.59 -3.26
CA ILE A 209 -2.00 -4.22 -2.81
C ILE A 209 -2.76 -4.22 -1.47
N ILE A 210 -3.82 -5.03 -1.35
CA ILE A 210 -4.60 -5.14 -0.11
C ILE A 210 -3.71 -5.61 1.04
N ASN A 211 -2.88 -6.63 0.82
CA ASN A 211 -1.93 -7.10 1.81
C ASN A 211 -0.93 -6.02 2.22
N LEU A 212 -0.41 -5.26 1.24
CA LEU A 212 0.55 -4.20 1.50
C LEU A 212 -0.06 -3.10 2.39
N ILE A 213 -1.26 -2.62 2.05
CA ILE A 213 -1.97 -1.61 2.84
C ILE A 213 -2.24 -2.14 4.25
N TYR A 214 -2.71 -3.39 4.36
CA TYR A 214 -3.00 -3.98 5.66
C TYR A 214 -1.74 -4.12 6.54
N HIS A 215 -0.61 -4.56 5.98
CA HIS A 215 0.65 -4.70 6.73
C HIS A 215 1.24 -3.35 7.12
N ASP A 216 1.10 -2.31 6.29
CA ASP A 216 1.60 -0.98 6.65
C ASP A 216 0.75 -0.33 7.75
N LEU A 217 -0.57 -0.58 7.76
CA LEU A 217 -1.48 -0.12 8.82
C LEU A 217 -1.36 -0.93 10.12
N ASN A 218 -1.07 -2.24 10.03
CA ASN A 218 -0.98 -3.16 11.16
C ASN A 218 0.44 -3.71 11.30
N ARG A 219 1.39 -2.82 11.61
CA ARG A 219 2.79 -3.21 11.83
C ARG A 219 2.87 -4.21 12.99
N ASN A 220 3.52 -5.35 12.73
CA ASN A 220 3.68 -6.52 13.62
C ASN A 220 2.58 -7.60 13.57
N ASP A 221 1.57 -7.48 12.70
CA ASP A 221 0.63 -8.59 12.47
C ASP A 221 1.07 -9.47 11.28
N TYR A 222 1.06 -10.78 11.49
CA TYR A 222 1.38 -11.82 10.49
C TYR A 222 0.19 -12.18 9.60
N PHE A 223 -0.99 -11.62 9.88
CA PHE A 223 -2.21 -11.92 9.15
C PHE A 223 -2.09 -11.56 7.67
N ASN A 224 -2.48 -12.48 6.78
CA ASN A 224 -2.50 -12.28 5.34
C ASN A 224 -3.96 -12.14 4.88
N PRO A 225 -4.50 -10.92 4.77
CA PRO A 225 -5.92 -10.72 4.50
C PRO A 225 -6.35 -11.25 3.14
N SER A 226 -5.46 -11.33 2.15
CA SER A 226 -5.82 -11.93 0.85
C SER A 226 -6.14 -13.42 0.96
N LYS A 227 -5.47 -14.15 1.86
CA LYS A 227 -5.80 -15.55 2.12
C LYS A 227 -7.16 -15.67 2.81
N SER A 228 -7.49 -14.79 3.75
CA SER A 228 -8.77 -14.84 4.45
C SER A 228 -9.94 -14.43 3.55
N ILE A 229 -9.78 -13.41 2.71
CA ILE A 229 -10.78 -13.00 1.71
C ILE A 229 -11.05 -14.15 0.74
N LYS A 230 -10.01 -14.84 0.25
CA LYS A 230 -10.15 -16.05 -0.59
C LYS A 230 -10.82 -17.23 0.11
N LEU A 231 -10.69 -17.31 1.44
CA LEU A 231 -11.31 -18.34 2.27
C LEU A 231 -12.74 -17.96 2.71
N GLY A 232 -13.32 -16.90 2.15
CA GLY A 232 -14.69 -16.48 2.45
C GLY A 232 -14.82 -15.69 3.76
N ALA A 233 -13.77 -15.04 4.25
CA ALA A 233 -13.85 -14.22 5.47
C ALA A 233 -14.78 -12.99 5.33
N LEU A 234 -15.15 -12.62 4.10
CA LEU A 234 -16.16 -11.61 3.80
C LEU A 234 -17.54 -12.23 3.45
N ASP A 235 -17.60 -13.56 3.29
CA ASP A 235 -18.87 -14.25 3.15
C ASP A 235 -19.47 -14.44 4.53
N LEU A 236 -20.70 -13.97 4.74
CA LEU A 236 -21.45 -14.07 6.00
C LEU A 236 -21.70 -15.53 6.45
N TYR A 237 -21.33 -16.52 5.64
CA TYR A 237 -21.41 -17.94 5.94
C TYR A 237 -20.06 -18.63 5.69
N VAL A 238 -19.28 -18.82 6.76
CA VAL A 238 -18.19 -19.80 6.74
C VAL A 238 -18.84 -21.18 6.85
N GLY A 239 -19.01 -21.86 5.71
CA GLY A 239 -19.52 -23.22 5.67
C GLY A 239 -18.64 -24.14 6.52
N HIS A 240 -19.15 -24.58 7.66
CA HIS A 240 -18.57 -25.68 8.41
C HIS A 240 -18.43 -26.86 7.44
N ASN A 241 -17.20 -27.26 7.13
CA ASN A 241 -16.92 -28.52 6.45
C ASN A 241 -17.63 -29.63 7.23
N LYS A 242 -18.72 -30.16 6.67
CA LYS A 242 -19.34 -31.40 7.13
C LYS A 242 -18.24 -32.45 7.12
N LYS A 243 -17.84 -32.92 8.30
CA LYS A 243 -17.11 -34.16 8.43
C LYS A 243 -17.95 -35.22 7.70
N GLU A 244 -17.39 -35.78 6.64
CA GLU A 244 -17.90 -37.03 6.07
C GLU A 244 -17.90 -38.06 7.20
N ALA A 245 -19.10 -38.40 7.66
CA ALA A 245 -19.29 -39.57 8.50
C ALA A 245 -19.00 -40.79 7.62
N LYS A 246 -18.05 -41.61 8.06
CA LYS A 246 -17.87 -42.98 7.59
C LYS A 246 -19.15 -43.78 7.72
#